data_AF-A0A4Q4PW66-F1
#
_entry.id   AF-A0A4Q4PW66-F1
#
_cell.length_a   1.000
_cell.length_b   1.000
_cell.length_c   1.000
_cell.angle_alpha   90.00
_cell.angle_beta   90.00
_cell.angle_gamma   90.00
#
_symmetry.space_group_name_H-M   'P 1'
#
loop_
_entity.id
_entity.type
_entity.pdbx_description
1 polymer ?
#
loop_
_entity_poly.entity_id
_entity_poly.type
_entity_poly.pdbx_seq_one_letter_code
_entity_poly.pdbx_strand_id
1 'polypeptide(L)'
;WKKRRRVMAHGLRVSGWIVGAGREGREGRKGDVKASIRPGSLHSLGYLLEEEDRQRAAQMYQRALAGKEKTWGPQHTSTLETVNNLGLLYAALGRLEEAETMHQRALAGREKAWGPQHTSTLETVNNLGILYKDLGRLEEAETMYQRALAGREKTWGPHHTSTLTTVNNLGNLYMNLGRLEEAEQMYQRALAGYAKAIHPDNLLTCVPALNNMWAFASLRQSQGRIEDARHWYSQALLGYEKTLGERSDKSQALRNNLAALASEEEEEEG
;
A
#
# COMPACT_ATOMS: atom_id res chain seq x y z
N TRP A 1 41.41 17.98 20.60
CA TRP A 1 40.09 18.34 21.20
C TRP A 1 38.97 17.92 20.25
N LYS A 2 37.96 17.23 20.81
CA LYS A 2 36.64 16.81 20.25
C LYS A 2 36.60 16.00 18.94
N LYS A 3 36.74 14.66 19.08
CA LYS A 3 36.18 13.66 18.13
C LYS A 3 34.65 13.66 18.24
N ARG A 4 33.95 14.02 17.17
CA ARG A 4 32.51 13.77 17.01
C ARG A 4 32.29 12.27 16.77
N ARG A 5 31.66 11.57 17.72
CA ARG A 5 31.07 10.24 17.47
C ARG A 5 29.82 10.44 16.59
N ARG A 6 29.89 10.08 15.31
CA ARG A 6 28.69 9.83 14.49
C ARG A 6 28.13 8.47 14.92
N VAL A 7 27.02 8.52 15.64
CA VAL A 7 26.14 7.36 15.86
C VAL A 7 25.46 7.09 14.53
N MET A 8 25.90 6.05 13.80
CA MET A 8 25.18 5.56 12.63
C MET A 8 24.11 4.56 13.07
N ALA A 9 22.91 4.71 12.51
CA ALA A 9 21.75 3.87 12.81
C ALA A 9 22.03 2.41 12.43
N HIS A 10 21.84 1.51 13.39
CA HIS A 10 22.09 0.07 13.28
C HIS A 10 21.10 -0.66 12.33
N GLY A 11 20.17 0.07 11.70
CA GLY A 11 19.18 -0.42 10.75
C GLY A 11 19.72 -0.76 9.35
N LEU A 12 20.95 -0.35 9.02
CA LEU A 12 21.58 -0.63 7.73
C LEU A 12 22.32 -1.97 7.65
N ARG A 13 22.34 -2.78 8.73
CA ARG A 13 23.11 -4.01 8.78
C ARG A 13 22.34 -5.29 8.41
N VAL A 14 21.01 -5.24 8.28
CA VAL A 14 20.19 -6.44 8.01
C VAL A 14 20.00 -6.70 6.51
N SER A 15 20.18 -5.70 5.64
CA SER A 15 20.16 -5.89 4.18
C SER A 15 21.43 -6.56 3.62
N GLY A 16 22.48 -6.71 4.42
CA GLY A 16 23.77 -7.28 4.01
C GLY A 16 23.93 -8.80 4.17
N TRP A 17 22.97 -9.50 4.77
CA TRP A 17 23.12 -10.92 5.11
C TRP A 17 22.27 -11.90 4.29
N ILE A 18 21.44 -11.40 3.37
CA ILE A 18 20.60 -12.22 2.48
C ILE A 18 21.43 -12.85 1.33
N VAL A 19 22.71 -12.50 1.16
CA VAL A 19 23.59 -13.03 0.08
C VAL A 19 24.74 -13.90 0.63
N GLY A 20 24.58 -14.51 1.81
CA GLY A 20 25.67 -15.17 2.54
C GLY A 20 25.62 -16.69 2.70
N ALA A 21 24.55 -17.38 2.30
CA ALA A 21 24.46 -18.84 2.49
C ALA A 21 23.80 -19.51 1.27
N GLY A 22 24.63 -19.95 0.33
CA GLY A 22 24.21 -20.69 -0.85
C GLY A 22 25.20 -20.60 -2.02
N ARG A 23 26.43 -21.08 -1.85
CA ARG A 23 27.26 -21.60 -2.96
C ARG A 23 27.03 -23.12 -2.93
N GLU A 24 26.70 -23.83 -4.01
CA GLU A 24 27.24 -23.81 -5.37
C GLU A 24 26.26 -24.46 -6.36
N GLY A 25 26.24 -23.99 -7.62
CA GLY A 25 25.85 -24.81 -8.77
C GLY A 25 24.54 -24.48 -9.49
N ARG A 26 24.51 -23.39 -10.27
CA ARG A 26 24.11 -23.37 -11.70
C ARG A 26 24.12 -21.94 -12.24
N GLU A 27 24.89 -21.77 -13.31
CA GLU A 27 25.07 -20.55 -14.09
C GLU A 27 23.81 -20.20 -14.89
N GLY A 28 23.36 -18.93 -14.83
CA GLY A 28 22.26 -18.44 -15.67
C GLY A 28 21.78 -17.03 -15.32
N ARG A 29 22.42 -16.02 -15.94
CA ARG A 29 22.00 -14.61 -16.12
C ARG A 29 21.53 -13.81 -14.89
N LYS A 30 22.47 -13.01 -14.38
CA LYS A 30 22.23 -11.74 -13.67
C LYS A 30 21.59 -10.72 -14.63
N GLY A 31 20.43 -10.20 -14.25
CA GLY A 31 19.96 -8.86 -14.64
C GLY A 31 19.90 -8.02 -13.36
N ASP A 32 20.57 -6.87 -13.36
CA ASP A 32 20.81 -6.04 -12.18
C ASP A 32 19.52 -5.42 -11.57
N VAL A 33 18.94 -6.09 -10.57
CA VAL A 33 17.99 -5.49 -9.62
C VAL A 33 18.78 -4.87 -8.45
N LYS A 34 19.73 -4.00 -8.79
CA LYS A 34 20.55 -3.24 -7.82
C LYS A 34 20.34 -1.75 -8.03
N ALA A 35 19.10 -1.27 -7.92
CA ALA A 35 18.87 0.16 -7.79
C ALA A 35 17.54 0.47 -7.10
N SER A 36 17.64 1.22 -6.00
CA SER A 36 16.58 2.07 -5.42
C SER A 36 15.48 1.39 -4.60
N ILE A 37 15.83 0.76 -3.48
CA ILE A 37 14.86 0.50 -2.40
C ILE A 37 14.87 1.70 -1.45
N ARG A 38 13.89 2.60 -1.60
CA ARG A 38 13.57 3.62 -0.60
C ARG A 38 12.83 2.95 0.59
N PRO A 39 12.98 3.43 1.84
CA PRO A 39 12.32 2.83 3.01
C PRO A 39 10.78 2.82 3.01
N GLY A 40 10.12 3.43 2.01
CA GLY A 40 8.66 3.46 1.88
C GLY A 40 8.04 2.33 1.05
N SER A 41 8.84 1.38 0.52
CA SER A 41 8.40 0.41 -0.48
C SER A 41 8.11 -1.00 0.05
N LEU A 42 7.93 -1.18 1.36
CA LEU A 42 7.64 -2.51 1.93
C LEU A 42 6.21 -2.98 1.70
N HIS A 43 5.27 -2.07 1.45
CA HIS A 43 3.89 -2.40 1.05
C HIS A 43 3.87 -3.29 -0.22
N SER A 44 4.83 -3.10 -1.13
CA SER A 44 4.94 -3.86 -2.38
C SER A 44 5.80 -5.12 -2.27
N LEU A 45 6.68 -5.23 -1.26
CA LEU A 45 7.61 -6.35 -1.11
C LEU A 45 6.96 -7.59 -0.50
N GLY A 46 5.97 -7.43 0.37
CA GLY A 46 5.22 -8.56 0.92
C GLY A 46 4.50 -9.36 -0.16
N TYR A 47 3.92 -8.68 -1.15
CA TYR A 47 3.20 -9.32 -2.27
C TYR A 47 4.10 -10.01 -3.30
N LEU A 48 5.40 -9.68 -3.34
CA LEU A 48 6.36 -10.20 -4.33
C LEU A 48 7.14 -11.43 -3.84
N LEU A 49 7.03 -11.79 -2.56
CA LEU A 49 7.69 -12.96 -2.00
C LEU A 49 6.77 -14.17 -2.14
N GLU A 50 7.35 -15.29 -2.59
CA GLU A 50 6.70 -16.60 -2.49
C GLU A 50 6.28 -16.84 -1.03
N GLU A 51 5.21 -17.62 -0.82
CA GLU A 51 4.66 -17.90 0.51
C GLU A 51 5.75 -18.37 1.51
N GLU A 52 6.67 -19.20 1.03
CA GLU A 52 7.79 -19.70 1.83
C GLU A 52 8.74 -18.58 2.27
N ASP A 53 9.03 -17.64 1.39
CA ASP A 53 9.87 -16.49 1.71
C ASP A 53 9.17 -15.49 2.64
N ARG A 54 7.84 -15.34 2.53
CA ARG A 54 7.04 -14.56 3.51
C ARG A 54 7.06 -15.19 4.89
N GLN A 55 6.95 -16.52 4.98
CA GLN A 55 7.06 -17.27 6.24
C GLN A 55 8.45 -17.10 6.86
N ARG A 56 9.52 -17.24 6.07
CA ARG A 56 10.90 -17.00 6.52
C ARG A 56 11.10 -15.56 7.00
N ALA A 57 10.56 -14.58 6.26
CA ALA A 57 10.61 -13.18 6.65
C ALA A 57 9.90 -12.96 8.00
N ALA A 58 8.71 -13.52 8.20
CA ALA A 58 7.97 -13.41 9.47
C ALA A 58 8.78 -13.95 10.66
N GLN A 59 9.42 -15.11 10.51
CA GLN A 59 10.30 -15.69 11.54
C GLN A 59 11.51 -14.79 11.85
N MET A 60 12.14 -14.22 10.82
CA MET A 60 13.25 -13.27 11.00
C MET A 60 12.81 -12.01 11.75
N TYR A 61 11.64 -11.46 11.41
CA TYR A 61 11.09 -10.29 12.08
C TYR A 61 10.68 -10.59 13.53
N GLN A 62 10.16 -11.77 13.84
CA GLN A 62 9.90 -12.21 15.23
C GLN A 62 11.20 -12.26 16.05
N ARG A 63 12.27 -12.84 15.50
CA ARG A 63 13.58 -12.87 16.17
C ARG A 63 14.13 -11.45 16.38
N ALA A 64 14.00 -10.59 15.37
CA ALA A 64 14.40 -9.19 15.47
C ALA A 64 13.58 -8.43 16.52
N LEU A 65 12.27 -8.71 16.62
CA LEU A 65 11.38 -8.13 17.62
C LEU A 65 11.86 -8.46 19.03
N ALA A 66 12.07 -9.74 19.34
CA ALA A 66 12.54 -10.19 20.65
C ALA A 66 13.87 -9.53 21.04
N GLY A 67 14.81 -9.42 20.09
CA GLY A 67 16.09 -8.73 20.31
C GLY A 67 15.92 -7.23 20.60
N LYS A 68 15.06 -6.54 19.84
CA LYS A 68 14.79 -5.10 20.02
C LYS A 68 14.03 -4.82 21.31
N GLU A 69 13.07 -5.65 21.69
CA GLU A 69 12.36 -5.55 22.97
C GLU A 69 13.33 -5.67 24.14
N LYS A 70 14.25 -6.64 24.09
CA LYS A 70 15.27 -6.81 25.14
C LYS A 70 16.25 -5.63 25.20
N THR A 71 16.62 -5.06 24.05
CA THR A 71 17.67 -4.03 23.98
C THR A 71 17.14 -2.62 24.25
N TRP A 72 15.97 -2.29 23.70
CA TRP A 72 15.43 -0.93 23.68
C TRP A 72 14.05 -0.81 24.34
N GLY A 73 13.42 -1.95 24.67
CA GLY A 73 12.08 -1.99 25.25
C GLY A 73 10.96 -2.11 24.22
N PRO A 74 9.76 -2.52 24.67
CA PRO A 74 8.61 -2.80 23.80
C PRO A 74 8.01 -1.55 23.15
N GLN A 75 8.25 -0.36 23.72
CA GLN A 75 7.71 0.92 23.26
C GLN A 75 8.69 1.76 22.44
N HIS A 76 9.90 1.24 22.21
CA HIS A 76 10.88 1.95 21.41
C HIS A 76 10.44 2.03 19.94
N THR A 77 10.72 3.15 19.29
CA THR A 77 10.24 3.48 17.94
C THR A 77 10.57 2.39 16.91
N SER A 78 11.82 1.93 16.89
CA SER A 78 12.27 0.83 16.01
C SER A 78 11.69 -0.54 16.38
N THR A 79 11.23 -0.73 17.62
CA THR A 79 10.50 -1.94 18.04
C THR A 79 9.09 -1.87 17.46
N LEU A 80 8.40 -0.74 17.61
CA LEU A 80 7.06 -0.51 17.07
C LEU A 80 7.01 -0.55 15.53
N GLU A 81 8.08 -0.13 14.85
CA GLU A 81 8.25 -0.32 13.41
C GLU A 81 8.31 -1.81 13.04
N THR A 82 9.08 -2.61 13.77
CA THR A 82 9.11 -4.06 13.57
C THR A 82 7.77 -4.72 13.84
N VAL A 83 7.05 -4.30 14.89
CA VAL A 83 5.69 -4.78 15.16
C VAL A 83 4.75 -4.45 13.99
N ASN A 84 4.76 -3.22 13.49
CA ASN A 84 3.94 -2.84 12.33
C ASN A 84 4.26 -3.68 11.08
N ASN A 85 5.53 -3.95 10.82
CA ASN A 85 5.96 -4.75 9.66
C ASN A 85 5.58 -6.23 9.82
N LEU A 86 5.59 -6.78 11.04
CA LEU A 86 5.03 -8.11 11.31
C LEU A 86 3.53 -8.16 11.01
N GLY A 87 2.79 -7.10 11.36
CA GLY A 87 1.37 -6.99 11.01
C GLY A 87 1.14 -7.10 9.50
N LEU A 88 1.90 -6.36 8.69
CA LEU A 88 1.83 -6.44 7.23
C LEU A 88 2.17 -7.84 6.69
N LEU A 89 3.20 -8.50 7.25
CA LEU A 89 3.57 -9.85 6.84
C LEU A 89 2.50 -10.88 7.20
N TYR A 90 1.92 -10.80 8.39
CA TYR A 90 0.82 -11.68 8.78
C TYR A 90 -0.41 -11.47 7.91
N ALA A 91 -0.76 -10.23 7.58
CA ALA A 91 -1.85 -9.95 6.65
C ALA A 91 -1.59 -10.57 5.28
N ALA A 92 -0.36 -10.41 4.75
CA ALA A 92 0.03 -11.03 3.49
C ALA A 92 -0.01 -12.57 3.52
N LEU A 93 0.21 -13.20 4.68
CA LEU A 93 0.10 -14.66 4.89
C LEU A 93 -1.34 -15.13 5.19
N GLY A 94 -2.34 -14.24 5.14
CA GLY A 94 -3.73 -14.56 5.50
C GLY A 94 -3.97 -14.74 7.01
N ARG A 95 -2.98 -14.45 7.86
CA ARG A 95 -3.03 -14.56 9.32
C ARG A 95 -3.60 -13.27 9.93
N LEU A 96 -4.85 -12.97 9.61
CA LEU A 96 -5.44 -11.65 9.84
C LEU A 96 -5.58 -11.27 11.33
N GLU A 97 -5.89 -12.22 12.21
CA GLU A 97 -5.98 -11.97 13.67
C GLU A 97 -4.62 -11.60 14.29
N GLU A 98 -3.56 -12.25 13.83
CA GLU A 98 -2.20 -11.93 14.26
C GLU A 98 -1.75 -10.57 13.73
N ALA A 99 -2.15 -10.25 12.50
CA ALA A 99 -1.94 -8.92 11.93
C ALA A 99 -2.64 -7.83 12.75
N GLU A 100 -3.87 -8.08 13.19
CA GLU A 100 -4.63 -7.15 14.03
C GLU A 100 -3.91 -6.90 15.35
N THR A 101 -3.50 -7.98 16.02
CA THR A 101 -2.77 -7.92 17.28
C THR A 101 -1.49 -7.08 17.14
N MET A 102 -0.73 -7.28 16.07
CA MET A 102 0.47 -6.50 15.79
C MET A 102 0.14 -5.03 15.52
N HIS A 103 -0.84 -4.74 14.67
CA HIS A 103 -1.18 -3.35 14.34
C HIS A 103 -1.76 -2.57 15.53
N GLN A 104 -2.64 -3.17 16.34
CA GLN A 104 -3.14 -2.54 17.56
C GLN A 104 -2.03 -2.25 18.56
N ARG A 105 -1.11 -3.19 18.74
CA ARG A 105 0.08 -2.99 19.58
C ARG A 105 0.96 -1.85 19.07
N ALA A 106 1.21 -1.81 17.75
CA ALA A 106 1.97 -0.72 17.13
C ALA A 106 1.26 0.63 17.28
N LEU A 107 -0.07 0.66 17.12
CA LEU A 107 -0.88 1.87 17.25
C LEU A 107 -0.78 2.44 18.66
N ALA A 108 -1.06 1.63 19.70
CA ALA A 108 -1.02 2.05 21.08
C ALA A 108 0.37 2.61 21.48
N GLY A 109 1.45 1.95 21.02
CA GLY A 109 2.80 2.42 21.27
C GLY A 109 3.14 3.73 20.53
N ARG A 110 2.73 3.86 19.26
CA ARG A 110 3.00 5.05 18.44
C ARG A 110 2.19 6.26 18.94
N GLU A 111 0.95 6.06 19.37
CA GLU A 111 0.14 7.10 20.01
C GLU A 111 0.80 7.60 21.29
N LYS A 112 1.32 6.70 22.13
CA LYS A 112 2.03 7.08 23.35
C LYS A 112 3.34 7.80 23.08
N ALA A 113 4.09 7.36 22.06
CA ALA A 113 5.42 7.90 21.76
C ALA A 113 5.38 9.25 21.02
N TRP A 114 4.44 9.43 20.10
CA TRP A 114 4.42 10.56 19.16
C TRP A 114 3.08 11.27 19.06
N GLY A 115 2.03 10.73 19.67
CA GLY A 115 0.68 11.24 19.59
C GLY A 115 -0.13 10.67 18.43
N PRO A 116 -1.46 10.93 18.44
CA PRO A 116 -2.42 10.35 17.50
C PRO A 116 -2.29 10.88 16.06
N GLN A 117 -1.67 12.04 15.87
CA GLN A 117 -1.55 12.72 14.57
C GLN A 117 -0.19 12.53 13.88
N HIS A 118 0.74 11.82 14.52
CA HIS A 118 2.04 11.57 13.93
C HIS A 118 1.91 10.69 12.67
N THR A 119 2.73 10.96 11.65
CA THR A 119 2.74 10.25 10.36
C THR A 119 2.69 8.74 10.51
N SER A 120 3.57 8.15 11.32
CA SER A 120 3.62 6.70 11.54
C SER A 120 2.39 6.17 12.28
N THR A 121 1.77 6.98 13.14
CA THR A 121 0.52 6.61 13.81
C THR A 121 -0.61 6.53 12.78
N LEU A 122 -0.74 7.55 11.93
CA LEU A 122 -1.74 7.61 10.86
C LEU A 122 -1.52 6.55 9.77
N GLU A 123 -0.28 6.11 9.55
CA GLU A 123 0.04 4.95 8.72
C GLU A 123 -0.51 3.65 9.33
N THR A 124 -0.29 3.41 10.63
CA THR A 124 -0.83 2.22 11.30
C THR A 124 -2.36 2.23 11.35
N VAL A 125 -2.98 3.39 11.59
CA VAL A 125 -4.44 3.55 11.51
C VAL A 125 -4.95 3.18 10.11
N ASN A 126 -4.31 3.66 9.05
CA ASN A 126 -4.68 3.28 7.69
C ASN A 126 -4.52 1.77 7.43
N ASN A 127 -3.48 1.13 7.96
CA ASN A 127 -3.27 -0.31 7.81
C ASN A 127 -4.33 -1.13 8.56
N LEU A 128 -4.77 -0.67 9.74
CA LEU A 128 -5.93 -1.27 10.43
C LEU A 128 -7.20 -1.13 9.60
N GLY A 129 -7.41 0.00 8.92
CA GLY A 129 -8.54 0.16 7.99
C GLY A 129 -8.52 -0.85 6.84
N ILE A 130 -7.34 -1.13 6.27
CA ILE A 130 -7.18 -2.18 5.25
C ILE A 130 -7.50 -3.55 5.85
N LEU A 131 -6.91 -3.86 7.00
CA LEU A 131 -7.10 -5.14 7.66
C LEU A 131 -8.56 -5.40 8.02
N TYR A 132 -9.26 -4.41 8.56
CA TYR A 132 -10.67 -4.54 8.92
C TYR A 132 -11.56 -4.73 7.69
N LYS A 133 -11.23 -4.08 6.57
CA LYS A 133 -11.91 -4.33 5.30
C LYS A 133 -11.68 -5.78 4.84
N ASP A 134 -10.46 -6.29 4.94
CA ASP A 134 -10.12 -7.67 4.55
C ASP A 134 -10.76 -8.71 5.50
N LEU A 135 -11.01 -8.35 6.76
CA LEU A 135 -11.80 -9.12 7.74
C LEU A 135 -13.32 -9.02 7.55
N GLY A 136 -13.82 -8.20 6.61
CA GLY A 136 -15.25 -7.93 6.42
C GLY A 136 -15.87 -7.00 7.49
N ARG A 137 -15.07 -6.42 8.39
CA ARG A 137 -15.48 -5.47 9.44
C ARG A 137 -15.53 -4.05 8.87
N LEU A 138 -16.45 -3.80 7.95
CA LEU A 138 -16.48 -2.60 7.11
C LEU A 138 -16.70 -1.29 7.91
N GLU A 139 -17.50 -1.30 8.97
CA GLU A 139 -17.73 -0.12 9.83
C GLU A 139 -16.47 0.29 10.61
N GLU A 140 -15.69 -0.69 11.06
CA GLU A 140 -14.42 -0.44 11.73
C GLU A 140 -13.36 0.07 10.75
N ALA A 141 -13.36 -0.47 9.53
CA ALA A 141 -12.54 0.04 8.44
C ALA A 141 -12.86 1.51 8.14
N GLU A 142 -14.15 1.88 8.09
CA GLU A 142 -14.58 3.26 7.87
C GLU A 142 -14.05 4.17 8.97
N THR A 143 -14.24 3.76 10.23
CA THR A 143 -13.76 4.51 11.40
C THR A 143 -12.24 4.76 11.32
N MET A 144 -11.46 3.73 10.97
CA MET A 144 -10.01 3.85 10.82
C MET A 144 -9.63 4.78 9.66
N TYR A 145 -10.25 4.63 8.49
CA TYR A 145 -9.92 5.48 7.35
C TYR A 145 -10.32 6.94 7.55
N GLN A 146 -11.49 7.22 8.13
CA GLN A 146 -11.91 8.59 8.47
C GLN A 146 -10.94 9.23 9.45
N ARG A 147 -10.52 8.48 10.48
CA ARG A 147 -9.49 8.93 11.42
C ARG A 147 -8.16 9.23 10.73
N ALA A 148 -7.69 8.34 9.85
CA ALA A 148 -6.47 8.55 9.08
C ALA A 148 -6.58 9.77 8.14
N LEU A 149 -7.73 9.95 7.49
CA LEU A 149 -8.00 11.05 6.58
C LEU A 149 -7.94 12.38 7.31
N ALA A 150 -8.69 12.54 8.41
CA ALA A 150 -8.71 13.77 9.20
C ALA A 150 -7.31 14.15 9.69
N GLY A 151 -6.52 13.15 10.12
CA GLY A 151 -5.14 13.40 10.55
C GLY A 151 -4.19 13.78 9.43
N ARG A 152 -4.31 13.13 8.26
CA ARG A 152 -3.46 13.43 7.08
C ARG A 152 -3.80 14.79 6.47
N GLU A 153 -5.08 15.16 6.42
CA GLU A 153 -5.51 16.49 6.01
C GLU A 153 -4.93 17.57 6.91
N LYS A 154 -4.95 17.37 8.22
CA LYS A 154 -4.36 18.32 9.17
C LYS A 154 -2.84 18.42 9.05
N THR A 155 -2.16 17.30 8.85
CA THR A 155 -0.69 17.23 8.86
C THR A 155 -0.07 17.65 7.53
N TRP A 156 -0.68 17.30 6.40
CA TRP A 156 -0.10 17.52 5.06
C TRP A 156 -1.01 18.26 4.09
N GLY A 157 -2.27 18.49 4.46
CA GLY A 157 -3.25 19.10 3.59
C GLY A 157 -4.05 18.09 2.74
N PRO A 158 -5.13 18.57 2.10
CA PRO A 158 -6.11 17.73 1.41
C PRO A 158 -5.61 17.14 0.09
N HIS A 159 -4.54 17.68 -0.49
CA HIS A 159 -4.00 17.27 -1.79
C HIS A 159 -2.71 16.46 -1.70
N HIS A 160 -2.21 16.18 -0.50
CA HIS A 160 -1.02 15.34 -0.34
C HIS A 160 -1.32 13.89 -0.80
N THR A 161 -0.38 13.26 -1.50
CA THR A 161 -0.54 11.90 -2.09
C THR A 161 -1.07 10.87 -1.08
N SER A 162 -0.56 10.88 0.15
CA SER A 162 -1.03 9.95 1.19
C SER A 162 -2.46 10.26 1.67
N THR A 163 -2.87 11.53 1.68
CA THR A 163 -4.25 11.93 1.97
C THR A 163 -5.18 11.40 0.88
N LEU A 164 -4.82 11.63 -0.39
CA LEU A 164 -5.58 11.16 -1.55
C LEU A 164 -5.64 9.64 -1.66
N THR A 165 -4.60 8.94 -1.20
CA THR A 165 -4.61 7.48 -1.09
C THR A 165 -5.65 7.00 -0.07
N THR A 166 -5.79 7.68 1.07
CA THR A 166 -6.85 7.36 2.05
C THR A 166 -8.24 7.69 1.52
N VAL A 167 -8.40 8.80 0.78
CA VAL A 167 -9.64 9.13 0.08
C VAL A 167 -10.03 8.00 -0.89
N ASN A 168 -9.09 7.51 -1.69
CA ASN A 168 -9.32 6.37 -2.59
C ASN A 168 -9.72 5.10 -1.82
N ASN A 169 -9.09 4.82 -0.67
CA ASN A 169 -9.44 3.67 0.16
C ASN A 169 -10.86 3.77 0.73
N LEU A 170 -11.31 4.97 1.10
CA LEU A 170 -12.71 5.22 1.47
C LEU A 170 -13.65 4.98 0.29
N GLY A 171 -13.28 5.41 -0.93
CA GLY A 171 -14.05 5.10 -2.13
C GLY A 171 -14.24 3.60 -2.35
N ASN A 172 -13.16 2.82 -2.24
CA ASN A 172 -13.21 1.35 -2.30
C ASN A 172 -14.07 0.75 -1.19
N LEU A 173 -14.01 1.30 0.02
CA LEU A 173 -14.83 0.84 1.12
C LEU A 173 -16.33 1.11 0.87
N TYR A 174 -16.66 2.29 0.34
CA TYR A 174 -18.03 2.64 -0.01
C TYR A 174 -18.57 1.80 -1.16
N MET A 175 -17.74 1.40 -2.13
CA MET A 175 -18.10 0.38 -3.13
C MET A 175 -18.52 -0.93 -2.45
N ASN A 176 -17.73 -1.43 -1.50
CA ASN A 176 -18.02 -2.66 -0.78
C ASN A 176 -19.29 -2.57 0.09
N LEU A 177 -19.63 -1.36 0.56
CA LEU A 177 -20.87 -1.08 1.30
C LEU A 177 -22.07 -0.83 0.39
N GLY A 178 -21.92 -0.82 -0.94
CA GLY A 178 -22.98 -0.46 -1.89
C GLY A 178 -23.33 1.03 -1.91
N ARG A 179 -22.55 1.88 -1.24
CA ARG A 179 -22.72 3.34 -1.15
C ARG A 179 -22.08 4.02 -2.38
N LEU A 180 -22.63 3.75 -3.57
CA LEU A 180 -22.02 4.11 -4.86
C LEU A 180 -21.82 5.62 -5.04
N GLU A 181 -22.76 6.43 -4.57
CA GLU A 181 -22.68 7.91 -4.66
C GLU A 181 -21.53 8.47 -3.82
N GLU A 182 -21.29 7.91 -2.64
CA GLU A 182 -20.19 8.33 -1.77
C GLU A 182 -18.85 7.81 -2.30
N ALA A 183 -18.82 6.60 -2.87
CA ALA A 183 -17.66 6.09 -3.58
C ALA A 183 -17.27 7.01 -4.75
N GLU A 184 -18.26 7.44 -5.55
CA GLU A 184 -18.07 8.38 -6.65
C GLU A 184 -17.42 9.68 -6.17
N GLN A 185 -17.99 10.29 -5.13
CA GLN A 185 -17.47 11.53 -4.54
C GLN A 185 -16.02 11.37 -4.09
N MET A 186 -15.68 10.26 -3.43
CA MET A 186 -14.31 9.99 -2.99
C MET A 186 -13.36 9.84 -4.17
N TYR A 187 -13.73 9.08 -5.20
CA TYR A 187 -12.86 8.90 -6.37
C TYR A 187 -12.64 10.20 -7.14
N GLN A 188 -13.70 10.99 -7.38
CA GLN A 188 -13.58 12.29 -8.03
C GLN A 188 -12.69 13.25 -7.23
N ARG A 189 -12.86 13.26 -5.90
CA ARG A 189 -12.03 14.04 -5.00
C ARG A 189 -10.55 13.64 -5.09
N ALA A 190 -10.26 12.34 -5.14
CA ALA A 190 -8.92 11.83 -5.29
C ALA A 190 -8.30 12.21 -6.65
N LEU A 191 -9.02 12.00 -7.75
CA LEU A 191 -8.59 12.38 -9.11
C LEU A 191 -8.27 13.88 -9.21
N ALA A 192 -9.20 14.73 -8.76
CA ALA A 192 -9.01 16.18 -8.76
C ALA A 192 -7.82 16.61 -7.86
N GLY A 193 -7.62 15.92 -6.74
CA GLY A 193 -6.48 16.15 -5.87
C GLY A 193 -5.16 15.76 -6.53
N TYR A 194 -5.08 14.61 -7.20
CA TYR A 194 -3.88 14.17 -7.89
C TYR A 194 -3.52 15.11 -9.03
N ALA A 195 -4.51 15.58 -9.81
CA ALA A 195 -4.31 16.55 -10.87
C ALA A 195 -3.75 17.90 -10.36
N LYS A 196 -4.09 18.30 -9.13
CA LYS A 196 -3.55 19.52 -8.49
C LYS A 196 -2.17 19.30 -7.87
N ALA A 197 -1.92 18.11 -7.33
CA ALA A 197 -0.71 17.82 -6.56
C ALA A 197 0.47 17.37 -7.42
N ILE A 198 0.20 16.84 -8.62
CA ILE A 198 1.18 16.18 -9.48
C ILE A 198 1.18 16.87 -10.84
N HIS A 199 2.37 17.21 -11.32
CA HIS A 199 2.53 17.73 -12.68
C HIS A 199 1.96 16.73 -13.71
N PRO A 200 1.24 17.16 -14.76
CA PRO A 200 0.61 16.26 -15.73
C PRO A 200 1.53 15.16 -16.27
N ASP A 201 2.79 15.50 -16.57
CA ASP A 201 3.79 14.55 -17.08
C ASP A 201 4.11 13.38 -16.13
N ASN A 202 3.89 13.59 -14.83
CA ASN A 202 4.15 12.63 -13.76
C ASN A 202 2.88 11.94 -13.24
N LEU A 203 1.69 12.35 -13.70
CA LEU A 203 0.44 11.74 -13.25
C LEU A 203 0.37 10.27 -13.63
N LEU A 204 0.77 9.94 -14.86
CA LEU A 204 0.82 8.56 -15.37
C LEU A 204 1.95 7.72 -14.77
N THR A 205 2.86 8.31 -14.00
CA THR A 205 3.88 7.57 -13.25
C THR A 205 3.54 7.42 -11.76
N CYS A 206 2.43 8.00 -11.31
CA CYS A 206 1.97 7.94 -9.93
C CYS A 206 1.04 6.75 -9.70
N VAL A 207 1.58 5.63 -9.22
CA VAL A 207 0.80 4.41 -8.94
C VAL A 207 -0.47 4.65 -8.09
N PRO A 208 -0.46 5.46 -7.02
CA PRO A 208 -1.69 5.79 -6.30
C PRO A 208 -2.78 6.47 -7.14
N ALA A 209 -2.42 7.32 -8.10
CA ALA A 209 -3.36 7.93 -9.03
C ALA A 209 -3.90 6.88 -10.02
N LEU A 210 -3.05 5.99 -10.52
CA LEU A 210 -3.46 4.89 -11.41
C LEU A 210 -4.43 3.90 -10.72
N ASN A 211 -4.19 3.57 -9.45
CA ASN A 211 -5.12 2.78 -8.63
C ASN A 211 -6.49 3.46 -8.56
N ASN A 212 -6.51 4.78 -8.42
CA ASN A 212 -7.74 5.55 -8.31
C ASN A 212 -8.48 5.66 -9.66
N MET A 213 -7.77 5.82 -10.77
CA MET A 213 -8.36 5.76 -12.12
C MET A 213 -8.99 4.40 -12.40
N TRP A 214 -8.31 3.30 -12.05
CA TRP A 214 -8.89 1.95 -12.15
C TRP A 214 -10.15 1.86 -11.30
N ALA A 215 -10.08 2.15 -10.00
CA ALA A 215 -11.23 2.01 -9.10
C ALA A 215 -12.44 2.83 -9.57
N PHE A 216 -12.19 4.03 -10.10
CA PHE A 216 -13.23 4.87 -10.69
C PHE A 216 -13.82 4.27 -11.97
N ALA A 217 -12.99 3.72 -12.86
CA ALA A 217 -13.44 3.01 -14.05
C ALA A 217 -14.37 1.83 -13.70
N SER A 218 -14.02 1.04 -12.68
CA SER A 218 -14.85 -0.07 -12.22
C SER A 218 -16.20 0.40 -11.67
N LEU A 219 -16.25 1.53 -10.97
CA LEU A 219 -17.51 2.16 -10.57
C LEU A 219 -18.32 2.59 -11.81
N ARG A 220 -17.70 3.24 -12.80
CA ARG A 220 -18.39 3.66 -14.03
C ARG A 220 -18.98 2.49 -14.80
N GLN A 221 -18.23 1.40 -14.90
CA GLN A 221 -18.70 0.15 -15.49
C GLN A 221 -19.94 -0.38 -14.74
N SER A 222 -19.91 -0.43 -13.40
CA SER A 222 -21.08 -0.88 -12.61
C SER A 222 -22.30 0.03 -12.74
N GLN A 223 -22.13 1.28 -13.17
CA GLN A 223 -23.21 2.24 -13.44
C GLN A 223 -23.71 2.18 -14.89
N GLY A 224 -23.17 1.28 -15.73
CA GLY A 224 -23.49 1.19 -17.17
C GLY A 224 -22.88 2.33 -18.00
N ARG A 225 -21.94 3.10 -17.44
CA ARG A 225 -21.24 4.19 -18.13
C ARG A 225 -19.99 3.65 -18.82
N ILE A 226 -20.20 2.83 -19.86
CA ILE A 226 -19.17 2.04 -20.51
C ILE A 226 -18.06 2.90 -21.12
N GLU A 227 -18.40 3.97 -21.83
CA GLU A 227 -17.42 4.88 -22.44
C GLU A 227 -16.51 5.56 -21.40
N ASP A 228 -17.08 5.99 -20.28
CA ASP A 228 -16.29 6.57 -19.20
C ASP A 228 -15.38 5.52 -18.55
N ALA A 229 -15.89 4.30 -18.35
CA ALA A 229 -15.10 3.20 -17.82
C ALA A 229 -13.92 2.88 -18.75
N ARG A 230 -14.17 2.79 -20.06
CA ARG A 230 -13.16 2.60 -21.10
C ARG A 230 -12.09 3.67 -21.03
N HIS A 231 -12.48 4.95 -20.99
CA HIS A 231 -11.56 6.08 -20.88
C HIS A 231 -10.63 5.92 -19.67
N TRP A 232 -11.17 5.70 -18.47
CA TRP A 232 -10.38 5.62 -17.24
C TRP A 232 -9.52 4.35 -17.17
N TYR A 233 -10.02 3.20 -17.63
CA TYR A 233 -9.22 1.98 -17.74
C TYR A 233 -8.04 2.16 -18.72
N SER A 234 -8.25 2.81 -19.87
CA SER A 234 -7.17 3.09 -20.82
C SER A 234 -6.09 4.01 -20.22
N GLN A 235 -6.48 5.06 -19.49
CA GLN A 235 -5.52 5.93 -18.80
C GLN A 235 -4.73 5.18 -17.72
N ALA A 236 -5.42 4.35 -16.92
CA ALA A 236 -4.76 3.52 -15.92
C ALA A 236 -3.78 2.52 -16.56
N LEU A 237 -4.18 1.87 -17.66
CA LEU A 237 -3.35 0.90 -18.38
C LEU A 237 -2.08 1.55 -18.90
N LEU A 238 -2.20 2.69 -19.60
CA LEU A 238 -1.06 3.43 -20.13
C LEU A 238 -0.05 3.76 -19.02
N GLY A 239 -0.53 4.17 -17.85
CA GLY A 239 0.33 4.43 -16.70
C GLY A 239 0.98 3.17 -16.13
N TYR A 240 0.26 2.06 -16.03
CA TYR A 240 0.82 0.80 -15.53
C TYR A 240 1.84 0.19 -16.48
N GLU A 241 1.62 0.25 -17.79
CA GLU A 241 2.60 -0.17 -18.79
C GLU A 241 3.87 0.67 -18.68
N LYS A 242 3.74 1.99 -18.51
CA LYS A 242 4.89 2.89 -18.32
C LYS A 242 5.65 2.63 -17.02
N THR A 243 4.98 2.25 -15.94
CA THR A 243 5.57 2.15 -14.59
C THR A 243 6.02 0.74 -14.20
N LEU A 244 5.23 -0.28 -14.55
CA LEU A 244 5.44 -1.67 -14.16
C LEU A 244 5.73 -2.57 -15.37
N GLY A 245 5.58 -2.06 -16.59
CA GLY A 245 5.76 -2.80 -17.82
C GLY A 245 4.48 -3.46 -18.31
N GLU A 246 4.49 -3.82 -19.60
CA GLU A 246 3.36 -4.44 -20.29
C GLU A 246 2.96 -5.81 -19.75
N ARG A 247 3.91 -6.54 -19.17
CA ARG A 247 3.69 -7.90 -18.64
C ARG A 247 3.32 -7.93 -17.17
N SER A 248 3.10 -6.77 -16.55
CA SER A 248 2.65 -6.74 -15.16
C SER A 248 1.22 -7.26 -15.04
N ASP A 249 0.91 -7.94 -13.93
CA ASP A 249 -0.43 -8.47 -13.67
C ASP A 249 -1.51 -7.37 -13.77
N LYS A 250 -1.18 -6.16 -13.33
CA LYS A 250 -2.07 -4.99 -13.41
C LYS A 250 -2.33 -4.57 -14.85
N SER A 251 -1.30 -4.52 -15.69
CA SER A 251 -1.43 -4.19 -17.11
C SER A 251 -2.28 -5.25 -17.82
N GLN A 252 -2.03 -6.54 -17.55
CA GLN A 252 -2.79 -7.62 -18.16
C GLN A 252 -4.27 -7.62 -17.72
N ALA A 253 -4.53 -7.41 -16.44
CA ALA A 253 -5.90 -7.32 -15.91
C ALA A 253 -6.70 -6.18 -16.57
N LEU A 254 -6.09 -5.00 -16.74
CA LEU A 254 -6.74 -3.87 -17.40
C LEU A 254 -7.01 -4.11 -18.88
N ARG A 255 -6.12 -4.82 -19.59
CA ARG A 255 -6.37 -5.24 -20.98
C ARG A 255 -7.56 -6.19 -21.06
N ASN A 256 -7.64 -7.15 -20.14
CA ASN A 256 -8.77 -8.07 -20.08
C ASN A 256 -10.08 -7.32 -19.82
N ASN A 257 -10.09 -6.36 -18.89
CA ASN A 257 -11.26 -5.52 -18.63
C ASN A 257 -11.69 -4.71 -19.86
N LEU A 258 -10.74 -4.09 -20.57
CA LEU A 258 -11.03 -3.33 -21.79
C LEU A 258 -11.55 -4.21 -22.93
N ALA A 259 -11.04 -5.43 -23.06
CA ALA A 259 -11.52 -6.41 -24.04
C ALA A 259 -12.96 -6.85 -23.72
N ALA A 260 -13.28 -7.09 -22.44
CA ALA A 260 -14.63 -7.44 -22.01
C ALA A 260 -15.65 -6.33 -22.32
N LEU A 261 -15.27 -5.07 -22.11
CA LEU A 261 -16.13 -3.92 -22.47
C LEU A 261 -16.36 -3.79 -23.98
N ALA A 262 -15.44 -4.25 -24.83
CA ALA A 262 -15.63 -4.23 -26.28
C ALA A 262 -16.58 -5.34 -26.76
N SER A 263 -16.53 -6.53 -26.13
CA SER A 263 -17.47 -7.61 -26.46
C SER A 263 -18.91 -7.32 -26.02
N GLU A 264 -19.10 -6.59 -24.92
CA GLU A 264 -20.44 -6.21 -24.44
C GLU A 264 -21.16 -5.25 -25.42
N GLU A 265 -20.42 -4.35 -26.07
CA GLU A 265 -20.97 -3.44 -27.09
C GLU A 265 -21.34 -4.17 -28.39
N GLU A 266 -20.50 -5.12 -28.84
CA GLU A 266 -20.78 -5.92 -30.05
C GLU A 266 -22.02 -6.83 -29.89
N GLU A 267 -22.33 -7.27 -28.66
CA GLU A 267 -23.54 -8.05 -28.36
C GLU A 267 -24.81 -7.19 -28.23
N GLU A 268 -24.71 -5.92 -27.80
CA GLU A 268 -25.86 -5.00 -27.73
C GLU A 268 -26.24 -4.41 -29.10
N GLU A 269 -25.30 -4.34 -30.05
CA GLU A 269 -25.52 -3.78 -31.39
C GLU A 269 -25.96 -4.81 -32.46
N GLY A 270 -25.91 -6.12 -32.16
CA GLY A 270 -26.21 -7.23 -33.09
C GLY A 270 -27.61 -7.84 -32.98
#